data_AF-A0A8X6X1R9-F1
#
_entry.id   AF-A0A8X6X1R9-F1
#
_cell.length_a   1.000
_cell.length_b   1.000
_cell.length_c   1.000
_cell.angle_alpha   90.00
_cell.angle_beta   90.00
_cell.angle_gamma   90.00
#
_symmetry.space_group_name_H-M   'P 1'
#
loop_
_entity.id
_entity.type
_entity.pdbx_description
1 polymer ?
#
loop_
_entity_poly.entity_id
_entity_poly.type
_entity_poly.pdbx_seq_one_letter_code
_entity_poly.pdbx_strand_id
1 'polypeptide(L)'
;MICPRKFNPLTGIQNFLPESNEIELISDESCSTDEFSKVFSTPKYKIHGSEKEALTAVQMALKMKDSMKFEKAKKLFEHALVLQPLHPEVLNHYAEFLEENGNDVITADHFYVKTLIICPNHSRALVNRRRTMPLVEIMDKQELDRIDRKRADLMNLNLNRSSMKRIKKEVYFLHIHHTLAIEGNTMSLAQTRTVVETKTVVPGKSITEHNEILGLESALRYMNKTFSNHSETLTVLDILEIHKRVLGHVDPLSAGMFRSSQVFVGDLYSTSSFRSGISY
;
A
#
# COMPACT_ATOMS: atom_id res chain seq x y z
N MET A 1 -48.88 3.34 4.44
CA MET A 1 -48.03 2.14 4.25
C MET A 1 -47.55 2.13 2.81
N ILE A 2 -46.26 2.37 2.56
CA ILE A 2 -45.67 2.27 1.22
C ILE A 2 -44.42 1.42 1.35
N CYS A 3 -44.39 0.30 0.65
CA CYS A 3 -43.32 -0.67 0.70
C CYS A 3 -42.09 -0.11 -0.06
N PRO A 4 -40.86 -0.18 0.49
CA PRO A 4 -39.67 0.24 -0.25
C PRO A 4 -39.44 -0.69 -1.44
N ARG A 5 -39.26 -0.13 -2.64
CA ARG A 5 -38.96 -0.93 -3.83
C ARG A 5 -37.61 -1.63 -3.64
N LYS A 6 -37.62 -2.96 -3.81
CA LYS A 6 -36.41 -3.77 -3.85
C LYS A 6 -35.48 -3.24 -4.94
N PHE A 7 -34.25 -2.94 -4.57
CA PHE A 7 -33.19 -2.61 -5.49
C PHE A 7 -32.71 -3.93 -6.12
N ASN A 8 -32.93 -4.12 -7.42
CA ASN A 8 -32.27 -5.22 -8.13
C ASN A 8 -30.83 -4.76 -8.42
N PRO A 9 -29.80 -5.53 -8.03
CA PRO A 9 -28.47 -5.32 -8.55
C PRO A 9 -28.43 -5.73 -10.04
N LEU A 10 -27.29 -5.50 -10.69
CA LEU A 10 -26.99 -6.02 -12.03
C LEU A 10 -27.78 -5.35 -13.18
N THR A 11 -27.52 -4.05 -13.36
CA THR A 11 -27.39 -3.44 -14.70
C THR A 11 -26.23 -2.45 -14.68
N GLY A 12 -24.99 -2.94 -14.69
CA GLY A 12 -23.83 -2.10 -14.96
C GLY A 12 -22.60 -2.25 -14.06
N ILE A 13 -21.42 -2.47 -14.67
CA ILE A 13 -20.20 -1.81 -14.22
C ILE A 13 -19.77 -0.86 -15.34
N GLN A 14 -19.93 0.45 -15.13
CA GLN A 14 -19.42 1.44 -16.05
C GLN A 14 -17.90 1.36 -15.94
N ASN A 15 -17.33 0.63 -16.91
CA ASN A 15 -16.08 1.01 -17.55
C ASN A 15 -15.93 2.52 -17.43
N PHE A 16 -14.70 3.00 -17.31
CA PHE A 16 -14.46 4.43 -17.46
C PHE A 16 -14.72 4.94 -18.92
N LEU A 17 -15.32 4.11 -19.83
CA LEU A 17 -16.72 4.14 -20.41
C LEU A 17 -16.98 2.88 -21.32
N PRO A 18 -18.16 2.16 -21.40
CA PRO A 18 -19.39 2.02 -20.57
C PRO A 18 -19.83 0.53 -20.24
N GLU A 19 -21.11 0.25 -19.93
CA GLU A 19 -21.69 -0.97 -19.24
C GLU A 19 -22.13 -2.20 -20.09
N SER A 20 -22.36 -3.43 -19.57
CA SER A 20 -22.88 -3.87 -18.23
C SER A 20 -22.56 -5.33 -17.80
N ASN A 21 -22.63 -5.63 -16.47
CA ASN A 21 -23.00 -6.94 -15.84
C ASN A 21 -21.99 -8.13 -15.91
N GLU A 22 -21.72 -8.97 -14.88
CA GLU A 22 -22.13 -9.15 -13.46
C GLU A 22 -20.93 -9.72 -12.66
N ILE A 23 -20.76 -9.43 -11.36
CA ILE A 23 -19.73 -10.08 -10.51
C ILE A 23 -20.37 -10.58 -9.20
N GLU A 24 -20.44 -11.89 -9.02
CA GLU A 24 -20.67 -12.55 -7.73
C GLU A 24 -19.33 -12.96 -7.10
N LEU A 25 -19.21 -12.83 -5.78
CA LEU A 25 -18.03 -13.22 -5.02
C LEU A 25 -18.21 -14.64 -4.48
N ILE A 26 -17.46 -15.60 -5.02
CA ILE A 26 -17.31 -16.93 -4.41
C ILE A 26 -16.38 -16.82 -3.20
N SER A 27 -16.74 -17.51 -2.12
CA SER A 27 -16.07 -17.40 -0.81
C SER A 27 -15.28 -18.68 -0.49
N ASP A 28 -14.06 -18.76 -1.01
CA ASP A 28 -13.19 -19.91 -0.79
C ASP A 28 -12.18 -19.67 0.34
N GLU A 29 -12.44 -20.42 1.42
CA GLU A 29 -11.52 -21.05 2.37
C GLU A 29 -10.37 -20.25 3.03
N SER A 30 -10.36 -20.35 4.36
CA SER A 30 -9.44 -19.66 5.27
C SER A 30 -7.98 -20.10 5.11
N CYS A 31 -7.13 -19.20 4.64
CA CYS A 31 -5.68 -19.33 4.71
C CYS A 31 -5.21 -19.31 6.18
N SER A 32 -4.51 -20.37 6.61
CA SER A 32 -4.08 -20.53 8.01
C SER A 32 -3.00 -19.54 8.42
N THR A 33 -3.17 -18.90 9.58
CA THR A 33 -2.31 -17.82 10.09
C THR A 33 -0.85 -18.21 10.36
N ASP A 34 -0.56 -19.50 10.51
CA ASP A 34 0.72 -19.95 11.05
C ASP A 34 1.89 -19.86 10.04
N GLU A 35 1.62 -19.93 8.72
CA GLU A 35 2.67 -19.79 7.71
C GLU A 35 3.19 -18.35 7.56
N PHE A 36 2.35 -17.34 7.80
CA PHE A 36 2.75 -15.92 7.72
C PHE A 36 3.92 -15.58 8.66
N SER A 37 3.96 -16.22 9.83
CA SER A 37 4.98 -15.96 10.86
C SER A 37 6.42 -16.32 10.44
N LYS A 38 6.59 -17.21 9.45
CA LYS A 38 7.91 -17.67 8.98
C LYS A 38 8.49 -16.85 7.82
N VAL A 39 7.67 -16.08 7.12
CA VAL A 39 8.07 -15.35 5.90
C VAL A 39 8.64 -13.97 6.23
N PHE A 40 8.15 -13.32 7.28
CA PHE A 40 8.56 -11.98 7.67
C PHE A 40 9.58 -12.01 8.80
N SER A 41 10.86 -11.80 8.46
CA SER A 41 11.85 -11.39 9.45
C SER A 41 11.45 -10.06 10.09
N THR A 42 11.53 -9.98 11.42
CA THR A 42 11.43 -8.71 12.13
C THR A 42 12.46 -7.72 11.56
N PRO A 43 12.07 -6.48 11.18
CA PRO A 43 13.01 -5.52 10.63
C PRO A 43 14.18 -5.28 11.58
N LYS A 44 15.39 -5.05 11.03
CA LYS A 44 16.59 -4.80 11.83
C LYS A 44 16.64 -3.34 12.27
N TYR A 45 15.69 -2.98 13.13
CA TYR A 45 15.69 -1.69 13.81
C TYR A 45 17.03 -1.46 14.49
N LYS A 46 17.73 -0.39 14.08
CA LYS A 46 18.92 0.07 14.79
C LYS A 46 18.49 0.58 16.15
N ILE A 47 18.81 -0.19 17.19
CA ILE A 47 18.62 0.21 18.58
C ILE A 47 19.61 1.35 18.85
N HIS A 48 19.10 2.51 19.22
CA HIS A 48 19.89 3.73 19.40
C HIS A 48 20.16 4.09 20.88
N GLY A 49 19.65 3.31 21.83
CA GLY A 49 19.97 3.49 23.25
C GLY A 49 19.51 2.35 24.15
N SER A 50 19.65 2.55 25.46
CA SER A 50 19.32 1.53 26.45
C SER A 50 17.82 1.39 26.66
N GLU A 51 17.34 0.17 26.95
CA GLU A 51 15.97 -0.08 27.41
C GLU A 51 15.59 0.83 28.59
N LYS A 52 16.52 0.98 29.55
CA LYS A 52 16.34 1.85 30.72
C LYS A 52 16.15 3.31 30.33
N GLU A 53 16.87 3.78 29.31
CA GLU A 53 16.80 5.13 28.79
C GLU A 53 15.43 5.40 28.16
N ALA A 54 14.97 4.49 27.29
CA ALA A 54 13.63 4.55 26.70
C ALA A 54 12.51 4.55 27.76
N LEU A 55 12.61 3.69 28.79
CA LEU A 55 11.66 3.66 29.90
C LEU A 55 11.70 4.94 30.75
N THR A 56 12.88 5.54 30.99
CA THR A 56 12.95 6.86 31.65
C THR A 56 12.34 7.98 30.79
N ALA A 57 12.52 7.95 29.47
CA ALA A 57 11.87 8.90 28.56
C ALA A 57 10.35 8.77 28.59
N VAL A 58 9.80 7.54 28.63
CA VAL A 58 8.36 7.28 28.85
C VAL A 58 7.89 7.82 30.21
N GLN A 59 8.62 7.58 31.30
CA GLN A 59 8.26 8.12 32.62
C GLN A 59 8.25 9.67 32.64
N MET A 60 9.18 10.31 31.92
CA MET A 60 9.16 11.77 31.74
C MET A 60 7.98 12.21 30.86
N ALA A 61 7.66 11.45 29.80
CA ALA A 61 6.53 11.74 28.91
C ALA A 61 5.20 11.70 29.67
N LEU A 62 4.99 10.69 30.53
CA LEU A 62 3.82 10.58 31.40
C LEU A 62 3.73 11.78 32.37
N LYS A 63 4.82 12.15 33.06
CA LYS A 63 4.84 13.36 33.91
C LYS A 63 4.55 14.65 33.14
N MET A 64 4.95 14.75 31.87
CA MET A 64 4.60 15.87 31.00
C MET A 64 3.13 15.83 30.57
N LYS A 65 2.55 14.64 30.33
CA LYS A 65 1.11 14.43 30.07
C LYS A 65 0.28 14.91 31.26
N ASP A 66 0.62 14.46 32.46
CA ASP A 66 -0.04 14.86 33.72
C ASP A 66 0.08 16.37 33.99
N SER A 67 1.19 16.98 33.54
CA SER A 67 1.41 18.43 33.56
C SER A 67 0.68 19.21 32.43
N MET A 68 -0.18 18.55 31.65
CA MET A 68 -0.85 19.08 30.44
C MET A 68 0.09 19.63 29.35
N LYS A 69 1.34 19.17 29.31
CA LYS A 69 2.38 19.62 28.35
C LYS A 69 2.48 18.63 27.18
N PHE A 70 1.37 18.43 26.47
CA PHE A 70 1.20 17.34 25.49
C PHE A 70 2.25 17.35 24.37
N GLU A 71 2.62 18.52 23.83
CA GLU A 71 3.72 18.63 22.83
C GLU A 71 5.09 18.15 23.35
N LYS A 72 5.36 18.31 24.65
CA LYS A 72 6.59 17.81 25.27
C LYS A 72 6.49 16.32 25.56
N ALA A 73 5.31 15.83 25.98
CA ALA A 73 5.05 14.41 26.15
C ALA A 73 5.22 13.65 24.83
N LYS A 74 4.61 14.16 23.74
CA LYS A 74 4.72 13.60 22.38
C LYS A 74 6.18 13.41 21.94
N LYS A 75 6.99 14.47 22.04
CA LYS A 75 8.42 14.42 21.69
C LYS A 75 9.23 13.43 22.55
N LEU A 76 8.88 13.26 23.82
CA LEU A 76 9.52 12.28 24.70
C LEU A 76 9.12 10.84 24.35
N PHE A 77 7.87 10.59 23.95
CA PHE A 77 7.46 9.28 23.42
C PHE A 77 8.10 8.97 22.06
N GLU A 78 8.13 9.94 21.14
CA GLU A 78 8.83 9.81 19.85
C GLU A 78 10.32 9.50 20.05
N HIS A 79 10.96 10.16 21.02
CA HIS A 79 12.34 9.85 21.40
C HIS A 79 12.49 8.43 21.97
N ALA A 80 11.59 8.00 22.87
CA ALA A 80 11.60 6.63 23.40
C ALA A 80 11.43 5.57 22.30
N LEU A 81 10.59 5.84 21.29
CA LEU A 81 10.45 4.98 20.10
C LEU A 81 11.72 4.94 19.24
N VAL A 82 12.46 6.05 19.11
CA VAL A 82 13.75 6.05 18.39
C VAL A 82 14.81 5.22 19.12
N LEU A 83 14.81 5.27 20.47
CA LEU A 83 15.73 4.46 21.28
C LEU A 83 15.39 2.97 21.20
N GLN A 84 14.11 2.62 21.32
CA GLN A 84 13.61 1.24 21.31
C GLN A 84 12.31 1.08 20.50
N PRO A 85 12.40 0.91 19.16
CA PRO A 85 11.22 0.86 18.27
C PRO A 85 10.28 -0.33 18.46
N LEU A 86 10.75 -1.39 19.15
CA LEU A 86 10.01 -2.64 19.37
C LEU A 86 9.70 -2.92 20.85
N HIS A 87 9.87 -1.96 21.76
CA HIS A 87 9.61 -2.22 23.18
C HIS A 87 8.11 -2.17 23.50
N PRO A 88 7.49 -3.26 24.01
CA PRO A 88 6.03 -3.34 24.19
C PRO A 88 5.43 -2.21 25.04
N GLU A 89 6.03 -1.89 26.20
CA GLU A 89 5.54 -0.81 27.07
C GLU A 89 5.67 0.59 26.43
N VAL A 90 6.67 0.81 25.56
CA VAL A 90 6.87 2.11 24.90
C VAL A 90 5.77 2.30 23.85
N LEU A 91 5.51 1.24 23.07
CA LEU A 91 4.45 1.21 22.06
C LEU A 91 3.07 1.38 22.72
N ASN A 92 2.77 0.62 23.78
CA ASN A 92 1.48 0.69 24.47
C ASN A 92 1.25 2.06 25.15
N HIS A 93 2.24 2.62 25.86
CA HIS A 93 2.05 3.93 26.51
C HIS A 93 1.97 5.09 25.52
N TYR A 94 2.65 5.01 24.37
CA TYR A 94 2.47 6.01 23.33
C TYR A 94 1.09 5.91 22.67
N ALA A 95 0.59 4.69 22.43
CA ALA A 95 -0.76 4.46 21.93
C ALA A 95 -1.84 5.04 22.86
N GLU A 96 -1.73 4.77 24.17
CA GLU A 96 -2.62 5.34 25.20
C GLU A 96 -2.59 6.88 25.17
N PHE A 97 -1.40 7.49 25.00
CA PHE A 97 -1.27 8.95 24.85
C PHE A 97 -1.90 9.49 23.56
N LEU A 98 -1.68 8.84 22.40
CA LEU A 98 -2.28 9.27 21.13
C LEU A 98 -3.80 9.20 21.15
N GLU A 99 -4.34 8.18 21.82
CA GLU A 99 -5.76 7.99 22.01
C GLU A 99 -6.37 9.06 22.92
N GLU A 100 -5.78 9.30 24.10
CA GLU A 100 -6.26 10.29 25.07
C GLU A 100 -6.12 11.74 24.58
N ASN A 101 -5.06 12.07 23.85
CA ASN A 101 -4.70 13.47 23.53
C ASN A 101 -4.82 13.86 22.05
N GLY A 102 -4.69 12.91 21.13
CA GLY A 102 -4.80 13.17 19.69
C GLY A 102 -6.17 12.84 19.10
N ASN A 103 -6.99 12.05 19.81
CA ASN A 103 -8.15 11.34 19.26
C ASN A 103 -7.81 10.50 18.01
N ASP A 104 -6.54 10.08 17.89
CA ASP A 104 -6.01 9.31 16.76
C ASP A 104 -6.10 7.81 17.09
N VAL A 105 -7.35 7.33 17.08
CA VAL A 105 -7.70 5.94 17.43
C VAL A 105 -7.08 4.95 16.44
N ILE A 106 -6.92 5.32 15.17
CA ILE A 106 -6.31 4.47 14.13
C ILE A 106 -4.82 4.25 14.41
N THR A 107 -4.06 5.33 14.65
CA THR A 107 -2.64 5.20 14.97
C THR A 107 -2.42 4.51 16.32
N ALA A 108 -3.31 4.76 17.31
CA ALA A 108 -3.27 4.04 18.59
C ALA A 108 -3.50 2.53 18.43
N ASP A 109 -4.53 2.10 17.67
CA ASP A 109 -4.78 0.68 17.40
C ASP A 109 -3.60 0.02 16.68
N HIS A 110 -3.02 0.69 15.69
CA HIS A 110 -1.81 0.22 15.00
C HIS A 110 -0.63 -0.03 15.96
N PHE A 111 -0.47 0.81 17.00
CA PHE A 111 0.54 0.58 18.04
C PHE A 111 0.14 -0.55 19.01
N TYR A 112 -1.14 -0.72 19.36
CA TYR A 112 -1.60 -1.89 20.13
C TYR A 112 -1.40 -3.19 19.33
N VAL A 113 -1.67 -3.21 18.02
CA VAL A 113 -1.40 -4.32 17.10
C VAL A 113 0.08 -4.67 17.10
N LYS A 114 0.97 -3.68 16.89
CA LYS A 114 2.44 -3.86 16.97
C LYS A 114 2.87 -4.45 18.31
N THR A 115 2.33 -3.93 19.41
CA THR A 115 2.62 -4.43 20.77
C THR A 115 2.27 -5.91 20.90
N LEU A 116 1.12 -6.34 20.37
CA LEU A 116 0.64 -7.73 20.45
C LEU A 116 1.37 -8.68 19.48
N ILE A 117 1.88 -8.19 18.35
CA ILE A 117 2.76 -8.98 17.47
C ILE A 117 4.07 -9.35 18.20
N ILE A 118 4.58 -8.43 19.03
CA ILE A 118 5.85 -8.61 19.77
C ILE A 118 5.61 -9.37 21.10
N CYS A 119 4.51 -9.07 21.79
CA CYS A 119 4.13 -9.70 23.05
C CYS A 119 2.63 -10.04 23.05
N PRO A 120 2.24 -11.23 22.55
CA PRO A 120 0.82 -11.62 22.40
C PRO A 120 0.01 -11.60 23.70
N ASN A 121 0.67 -11.82 24.84
CA ASN A 121 0.05 -11.88 26.17
C ASN A 121 0.04 -10.52 26.90
N HIS A 122 0.33 -9.40 26.22
CA HIS A 122 0.37 -8.08 26.84
C HIS A 122 -1.01 -7.59 27.28
N SER A 123 -1.31 -7.71 28.58
CA SER A 123 -2.64 -7.49 29.16
C SER A 123 -3.27 -6.13 28.81
N ARG A 124 -2.53 -5.02 28.96
CA ARG A 124 -3.04 -3.66 28.63
C ARG A 124 -3.41 -3.53 27.16
N ALA A 125 -2.47 -3.84 26.26
CA ALA A 125 -2.69 -3.81 24.81
C ALA A 125 -3.86 -4.70 24.35
N LEU A 126 -4.08 -5.87 24.98
CA LEU A 126 -5.27 -6.71 24.70
C LEU A 126 -6.59 -6.00 25.07
N VAL A 127 -6.64 -5.33 26.23
CA VAL A 127 -7.82 -4.58 26.70
C VAL A 127 -8.06 -3.35 25.84
N ASN A 128 -7.00 -2.59 25.55
CA ASN A 128 -7.06 -1.40 24.72
C ASN A 128 -7.50 -1.74 23.29
N ARG A 129 -6.87 -2.73 22.65
CA ARG A 129 -7.22 -3.18 21.30
C ARG A 129 -8.67 -3.69 21.20
N ARG A 130 -9.18 -4.40 22.21
CA ARG A 130 -10.59 -4.84 22.23
C ARG A 130 -11.57 -3.65 22.15
N ARG A 131 -11.16 -2.48 22.63
CA ARG A 131 -11.95 -1.25 22.64
C ARG A 131 -11.76 -0.41 21.37
N THR A 132 -10.55 -0.34 20.82
CA THR A 132 -10.23 0.45 19.61
C THR A 132 -10.57 -0.25 18.31
N MET A 133 -10.38 -1.58 18.20
CA MET A 133 -10.65 -2.37 16.99
C MET A 133 -12.02 -2.09 16.34
N PRO A 134 -13.17 -2.19 17.04
CA PRO A 134 -14.47 -1.92 16.41
C PRO A 134 -14.66 -0.45 16.02
N LEU A 135 -13.95 0.49 16.65
CA LEU A 135 -13.98 1.89 16.26
C LEU A 135 -13.20 2.10 14.95
N VAL A 136 -12.02 1.50 14.83
CA VAL A 136 -11.20 1.54 13.60
C VAL A 136 -11.92 0.86 12.43
N GLU A 137 -12.53 -0.30 12.63
CA GLU A 137 -13.33 -0.97 11.59
C GLU A 137 -14.47 -0.09 11.06
N ILE A 138 -15.13 0.68 11.94
CA ILE A 138 -16.17 1.65 11.55
C ILE A 138 -15.57 2.84 10.80
N MET A 139 -14.43 3.37 11.26
CA MET A 139 -13.76 4.51 10.61
C MET A 139 -13.21 4.15 9.23
N ASP A 140 -12.56 3.00 9.09
CA ASP A 140 -12.05 2.47 7.82
C ASP A 140 -13.20 2.24 6.83
N LYS A 141 -14.31 1.63 7.29
CA LYS A 141 -15.52 1.48 6.47
C LYS A 141 -16.09 2.82 6.02
N GLN A 142 -16.13 3.83 6.89
CA GLN A 142 -16.62 5.16 6.53
C GLN A 142 -15.75 5.84 5.46
N GLU A 143 -14.43 5.65 5.50
CA GLU A 143 -13.53 6.14 4.46
C GLU A 143 -13.63 5.36 3.15
N LEU A 144 -13.81 4.02 3.20
CA LEU A 144 -14.12 3.22 2.01
C LEU A 144 -15.45 3.67 1.37
N ASP A 145 -16.52 3.82 2.15
CA ASP A 145 -17.81 4.35 1.70
C ASP A 145 -17.65 5.77 1.08
N ARG A 146 -16.71 6.58 1.59
CA ARG A 146 -16.39 7.92 1.06
C ARG A 146 -15.64 7.85 -0.25
N ILE A 147 -14.75 6.88 -0.43
CA ILE A 147 -14.02 6.61 -1.68
C ILE A 147 -14.99 6.09 -2.74
N ASP A 148 -15.87 5.15 -2.41
CA ASP A 148 -16.86 4.61 -3.35
C ASP A 148 -17.88 5.67 -3.81
N ARG A 149 -18.34 6.56 -2.92
CA ARG A 149 -19.15 7.73 -3.34
C ARG A 149 -18.41 8.59 -4.37
N LYS A 150 -17.15 8.96 -4.12
CA LYS A 150 -16.33 9.75 -5.06
C LYS A 150 -16.07 9.02 -6.37
N ARG A 151 -15.91 7.70 -6.34
CA ARG A 151 -15.76 6.84 -7.53
C ARG A 151 -17.04 6.86 -8.37
N ALA A 152 -18.20 6.69 -7.74
CA ALA A 152 -19.50 6.79 -8.42
C ALA A 152 -19.73 8.19 -9.02
N ASP A 153 -19.44 9.26 -8.27
CA ASP A 153 -19.50 10.64 -8.78
C ASP A 153 -18.60 10.84 -10.01
N LEU A 154 -17.38 10.29 -9.98
CA LEU A 154 -16.42 10.35 -11.08
C LEU A 154 -16.88 9.55 -12.31
N MET A 155 -17.53 8.40 -12.12
CA MET A 155 -18.13 7.58 -13.20
C MET A 155 -19.32 8.30 -13.84
N ASN A 156 -20.14 9.00 -13.05
CA ASN A 156 -21.28 9.79 -13.51
C ASN A 156 -20.88 11.05 -14.32
N LEU A 157 -19.62 11.48 -14.30
CA LEU A 157 -19.16 12.57 -15.14
C LEU A 157 -19.15 12.16 -16.62
N ASN A 158 -19.54 13.07 -17.52
CA ASN A 158 -19.41 12.81 -18.95
C ASN A 158 -17.94 12.81 -19.39
N LEU A 159 -17.32 11.62 -19.40
CA LEU A 159 -15.89 11.42 -19.66
C LEU A 159 -15.48 11.66 -21.13
N ASN A 160 -16.43 11.95 -22.03
CA ASN A 160 -16.17 12.19 -23.45
C ASN A 160 -15.79 13.65 -23.78
N ARG A 161 -15.91 14.59 -22.83
CA ARG A 161 -15.50 15.99 -23.03
C ARG A 161 -13.99 16.10 -23.29
N SER A 162 -13.58 17.01 -24.19
CA SER A 162 -12.16 17.23 -24.55
C SER A 162 -11.28 17.55 -23.33
N SER A 163 -11.82 18.25 -22.33
CA SER A 163 -11.13 18.50 -21.06
C SER A 163 -10.79 17.21 -20.30
N MET A 164 -11.68 16.22 -20.30
CA MET A 164 -11.43 14.93 -19.64
C MET A 164 -10.40 14.11 -20.40
N LYS A 165 -10.39 14.14 -21.74
CA LYS A 165 -9.33 13.52 -22.54
C LYS A 165 -7.95 14.09 -22.20
N ARG A 166 -7.86 15.41 -22.00
CA ARG A 166 -6.62 16.08 -21.54
C ARG A 166 -6.22 15.65 -20.14
N ILE A 167 -7.17 15.58 -19.19
CA ILE A 167 -6.91 15.14 -17.80
C ILE A 167 -6.45 13.66 -17.78
N LYS A 168 -7.14 12.76 -18.47
CA LYS A 168 -6.73 11.34 -18.58
C LYS A 168 -5.30 11.21 -19.12
N LYS A 169 -4.92 12.01 -20.12
CA LYS A 169 -3.55 12.03 -20.69
C LYS A 169 -2.51 12.56 -19.68
N GLU A 170 -2.84 13.60 -18.92
CA GLU A 170 -1.96 14.16 -17.89
C GLU A 170 -1.74 13.16 -16.74
N VAL A 171 -2.81 12.52 -16.25
CA VAL A 171 -2.75 11.49 -15.20
C VAL A 171 -1.91 10.28 -15.64
N TYR A 172 -1.94 9.91 -16.92
CA TYR A 172 -1.09 8.85 -17.48
C TYR A 172 0.41 9.17 -17.34
N PHE A 173 0.83 10.40 -17.66
CA PHE A 173 2.23 10.82 -17.49
C PHE A 173 2.63 10.96 -16.02
N LEU A 174 1.74 11.49 -15.18
CA LEU A 174 1.95 11.56 -13.74
C LEU A 174 2.16 10.17 -13.14
N HIS A 175 1.35 9.18 -13.52
CA HIS A 175 1.49 7.81 -13.04
C HIS A 175 2.85 7.19 -13.43
N ILE A 176 3.26 7.30 -14.70
CA ILE A 176 4.57 6.82 -15.18
C ILE A 176 5.71 7.49 -14.40
N HIS A 177 5.69 8.81 -14.28
CA HIS A 177 6.71 9.57 -13.56
C HIS A 177 6.78 9.17 -12.08
N HIS A 178 5.64 9.10 -11.39
CA HIS A 178 5.64 8.86 -9.95
C HIS A 178 6.07 7.44 -9.57
N THR A 179 5.68 6.40 -10.30
CA THR A 179 6.12 5.04 -9.95
C THR A 179 7.60 4.82 -10.21
N LEU A 180 8.16 5.40 -11.29
CA LEU A 180 9.60 5.31 -11.58
C LEU A 180 10.44 6.20 -10.66
N ALA A 181 9.92 7.36 -10.25
CA ALA A 181 10.58 8.21 -9.26
C ALA A 181 10.66 7.56 -7.86
N ILE A 182 9.72 6.68 -7.50
CA ILE A 182 9.78 5.85 -6.29
C ILE A 182 10.91 4.81 -6.40
N GLU A 183 11.12 4.25 -7.60
CA GLU A 183 12.22 3.30 -7.89
C GLU A 183 13.60 4.00 -8.03
N GLY A 184 13.62 5.34 -8.08
CA GLY A 184 14.85 6.15 -8.10
C GLY A 184 15.19 6.79 -9.45
N ASN A 185 14.33 6.65 -10.47
CA ASN A 185 14.50 7.32 -11.76
C ASN A 185 14.51 8.86 -11.59
N THR A 186 15.47 9.53 -12.21
CA THR A 186 15.73 10.96 -11.98
C THR A 186 15.14 11.88 -13.06
N MET A 187 14.39 11.34 -14.03
CA MET A 187 13.78 12.13 -15.10
C MET A 187 12.56 12.91 -14.60
N SER A 188 12.52 14.21 -14.91
CA SER A 188 11.38 15.04 -14.49
C SER A 188 10.09 14.68 -15.24
N LEU A 189 8.93 15.10 -14.73
CA LEU A 189 7.64 14.90 -15.39
C LEU A 189 7.64 15.43 -16.83
N ALA A 190 8.27 16.59 -17.08
CA ALA A 190 8.38 17.16 -18.42
C ALA A 190 9.26 16.30 -19.34
N GLN A 191 10.39 15.80 -18.85
CA GLN A 191 11.26 14.89 -19.59
C GLN A 191 10.56 13.55 -19.88
N THR A 192 9.88 12.99 -18.88
CA THR A 192 9.08 11.76 -18.99
C THR A 192 7.98 11.90 -20.04
N ARG A 193 7.26 13.02 -20.03
CA ARG A 193 6.26 13.34 -21.06
C ARG A 193 6.87 13.37 -22.46
N THR A 194 7.99 14.06 -22.65
CA THR A 194 8.71 14.09 -23.93
C THR A 194 9.11 12.69 -24.40
N VAL A 195 9.70 11.86 -23.53
CA VAL A 195 10.04 10.46 -23.87
C VAL A 195 8.82 9.65 -24.27
N VAL A 196 7.67 9.82 -23.59
CA VAL A 196 6.45 9.06 -23.93
C VAL A 196 5.78 9.58 -25.21
N GLU A 197 5.61 10.90 -25.36
CA GLU A 197 4.84 11.53 -26.44
C GLU A 197 5.58 11.56 -27.77
N THR A 198 6.84 12.01 -27.77
CA THR A 198 7.61 12.23 -29.01
C THR A 198 8.63 11.11 -29.27
N LYS A 199 8.82 10.18 -28.32
CA LYS A 199 9.80 9.08 -28.40
C LYS A 199 11.23 9.57 -28.66
N THR A 200 11.54 10.80 -28.24
CA THR A 200 12.84 11.45 -28.38
C THR A 200 13.71 11.25 -27.14
N VAL A 201 15.01 11.08 -27.34
CA VAL A 201 16.00 10.99 -26.26
C VAL A 201 16.21 12.35 -25.59
N VAL A 202 16.27 12.35 -24.26
CA VAL A 202 16.61 13.50 -23.43
C VAL A 202 18.12 13.49 -23.18
N PRO A 203 18.87 14.55 -23.56
CA PRO A 203 20.32 14.59 -23.37
C PRO A 203 20.69 14.63 -21.88
N GLY A 204 21.79 13.95 -21.52
CA GLY A 204 22.32 13.93 -20.15
C GLY A 204 21.55 13.02 -19.17
N LYS A 205 20.67 12.13 -19.66
CA LYS A 205 19.96 11.12 -18.87
C LYS A 205 20.37 9.71 -19.29
N SER A 206 20.23 8.73 -18.39
CA SER A 206 20.64 7.35 -18.66
C SER A 206 19.73 6.71 -19.71
N ILE A 207 20.29 5.82 -20.53
CA ILE A 207 19.50 4.98 -21.45
C ILE A 207 18.59 4.04 -20.64
N THR A 208 19.03 3.59 -19.45
CA THR A 208 18.19 2.75 -18.55
C THR A 208 16.93 3.50 -18.13
N GLU A 209 17.06 4.76 -17.70
CA GLU A 209 15.92 5.60 -17.28
C GLU A 209 14.90 5.81 -18.41
N HIS A 210 15.36 5.92 -19.67
CA HIS A 210 14.48 5.97 -20.83
C HIS A 210 13.79 4.63 -21.10
N ASN A 211 14.52 3.52 -20.96
CA ASN A 211 14.02 2.18 -21.19
C ASN A 211 12.99 1.76 -20.13
N GLU A 212 13.17 2.17 -18.87
CA GLU A 212 12.18 2.05 -17.79
C GLU A 212 10.87 2.75 -18.15
N ILE A 213 10.94 4.02 -18.59
CA ILE A 213 9.78 4.80 -19.05
C ILE A 213 9.07 4.08 -20.20
N LEU A 214 9.80 3.61 -21.21
CA LEU A 214 9.22 2.92 -22.36
C LEU A 214 8.64 1.54 -22.01
N GLY A 215 9.26 0.82 -21.09
CA GLY A 215 8.79 -0.48 -20.60
C GLY A 215 7.49 -0.37 -19.82
N LEU A 216 7.43 0.55 -18.86
CA LEU A 216 6.22 0.83 -18.09
C LEU A 216 5.09 1.36 -18.99
N GLU A 217 5.39 2.23 -19.95
CA GLU A 217 4.41 2.74 -20.91
C GLU A 217 3.84 1.62 -21.79
N SER A 218 4.69 0.67 -22.20
CA SER A 218 4.27 -0.55 -22.91
C SER A 218 3.38 -1.44 -22.03
N ALA A 219 3.72 -1.60 -20.75
CA ALA A 219 2.95 -2.39 -19.78
C ALA A 219 1.57 -1.78 -19.52
N LEU A 220 1.49 -0.47 -19.28
CA LEU A 220 0.23 0.27 -19.12
C LEU A 220 -0.65 0.19 -20.38
N ARG A 221 -0.06 0.32 -21.57
CA ARG A 221 -0.79 0.13 -22.83
C ARG A 221 -1.32 -1.29 -22.98
N TYR A 222 -0.54 -2.30 -22.59
CA TYR A 222 -0.99 -3.69 -22.60
C TYR A 222 -2.14 -3.91 -21.61
N MET A 223 -2.02 -3.46 -20.36
CA MET A 223 -3.08 -3.60 -19.37
C MET A 223 -4.39 -2.95 -19.82
N ASN A 224 -4.33 -1.74 -20.38
CA ASN A 224 -5.50 -1.05 -20.93
C ASN A 224 -6.05 -1.68 -22.22
N LYS A 225 -5.27 -2.48 -22.96
CA LYS A 225 -5.76 -3.17 -24.16
C LYS A 225 -6.40 -4.52 -23.81
N THR A 226 -5.78 -5.24 -22.87
CA THR A 226 -6.18 -6.58 -22.44
C THR A 226 -7.32 -6.47 -21.42
N PHE A 227 -7.07 -5.95 -20.22
CA PHE A 227 -8.00 -6.06 -19.09
C PHE A 227 -9.21 -5.12 -19.16
N SER A 228 -9.27 -4.17 -20.10
CA SER A 228 -10.49 -3.36 -20.30
C SER A 228 -11.68 -4.17 -20.85
N ASN A 229 -11.46 -5.37 -21.39
CA ASN A 229 -12.51 -6.23 -21.93
C ASN A 229 -12.48 -7.69 -21.41
N HIS A 230 -11.53 -8.07 -20.54
CA HIS A 230 -11.50 -9.44 -20.01
C HIS A 230 -12.53 -9.60 -18.88
N SER A 231 -13.48 -10.49 -19.11
CA SER A 231 -14.34 -11.11 -18.08
C SER A 231 -13.63 -12.28 -17.37
N GLU A 232 -12.42 -12.62 -17.81
CA GLU A 232 -11.65 -13.76 -17.31
C GLU A 232 -10.85 -13.39 -16.06
N THR A 233 -10.68 -14.36 -15.17
CA THR A 233 -9.87 -14.23 -13.95
C THR A 233 -8.42 -13.93 -14.29
N LEU A 234 -7.82 -12.92 -13.65
CA LEU A 234 -6.40 -12.57 -13.81
C LEU A 234 -5.51 -13.81 -13.56
N THR A 235 -4.72 -14.20 -14.55
CA THR A 235 -3.83 -15.36 -14.46
C THR A 235 -2.40 -14.99 -14.07
N VAL A 236 -1.60 -15.98 -13.68
CA VAL A 236 -0.15 -15.79 -13.49
C VAL A 236 0.54 -15.38 -14.80
N LEU A 237 0.05 -15.86 -15.96
CA LEU A 237 0.61 -15.52 -17.27
C LEU A 237 0.41 -14.03 -17.60
N ASP A 238 -0.72 -13.45 -17.21
CA ASP A 238 -0.98 -12.01 -17.34
C ASP A 238 0.04 -11.17 -16.57
N ILE A 239 0.33 -11.57 -15.32
CA ILE A 239 1.33 -10.92 -14.46
C ILE A 239 2.72 -11.02 -15.09
N LEU A 240 3.09 -12.18 -15.63
CA LEU A 240 4.38 -12.36 -16.32
C LEU A 240 4.45 -11.54 -17.62
N GLU A 241 3.37 -11.42 -18.39
CA GLU A 241 3.33 -10.58 -19.59
C GLU A 241 3.36 -9.07 -19.25
N ILE A 242 2.78 -8.62 -18.12
CA ILE A 242 3.00 -7.26 -17.61
C ILE A 242 4.48 -7.06 -17.25
N HIS A 243 5.05 -7.94 -16.42
CA HIS A 243 6.46 -7.88 -15.99
C HIS A 243 7.44 -7.87 -17.17
N LYS A 244 7.15 -8.66 -18.21
CA LYS A 244 7.90 -8.73 -19.47
C LYS A 244 7.95 -7.41 -20.21
N ARG A 245 6.89 -6.60 -20.13
CA ARG A 245 6.85 -5.26 -20.76
C ARG A 245 7.57 -4.22 -19.92
N VAL A 246 7.39 -4.26 -18.59
CA VAL A 246 8.10 -3.38 -17.65
C VAL A 246 9.62 -3.52 -17.80
N LEU A 247 10.16 -4.74 -17.68
CA LEU A 247 11.60 -4.97 -17.78
C LEU A 247 12.14 -5.17 -19.19
N GLY A 248 11.31 -5.45 -20.20
CA GLY A 248 11.76 -5.91 -21.52
C GLY A 248 12.70 -4.97 -22.30
N HIS A 249 12.75 -3.68 -21.95
CA HIS A 249 13.71 -2.73 -22.53
C HIS A 249 14.97 -2.55 -21.67
N VAL A 250 14.95 -2.98 -20.41
CA VAL A 250 16.04 -2.80 -19.43
C VAL A 250 16.84 -4.10 -19.29
N ASP A 251 16.15 -5.21 -19.01
CA ASP A 251 16.69 -6.57 -18.97
C ASP A 251 15.73 -7.53 -19.71
N PRO A 252 15.91 -7.72 -21.03
CA PRO A 252 15.08 -8.63 -21.81
C PRO A 252 15.29 -10.12 -21.47
N LEU A 253 16.32 -10.48 -20.71
CA LEU A 253 16.57 -11.87 -20.31
C LEU A 253 15.74 -12.25 -19.09
N SER A 254 15.66 -11.37 -18.08
CA SER A 254 14.81 -11.59 -16.89
C SER A 254 13.34 -11.21 -17.09
N ALA A 255 13.04 -10.45 -18.15
CA ALA A 255 11.71 -9.96 -18.49
C ALA A 255 10.65 -11.09 -18.59
N GLY A 256 9.66 -11.07 -17.70
CA GLY A 256 8.58 -12.07 -17.67
C GLY A 256 8.97 -13.42 -17.08
N MET A 257 10.12 -13.53 -16.42
CA MET A 257 10.51 -14.71 -15.65
C MET A 257 10.42 -14.47 -14.14
N PHE A 258 10.25 -15.54 -13.38
CA PHE A 258 10.44 -15.50 -11.93
C PHE A 258 11.94 -15.45 -11.58
N ARG A 259 12.25 -14.76 -10.48
CA ARG A 259 13.61 -14.64 -9.94
C ARG A 259 14.14 -16.02 -9.49
N SER A 260 15.36 -16.37 -9.93
CA SER A 260 16.04 -17.62 -9.59
C SER A 260 17.03 -17.50 -8.41
N SER A 261 17.59 -16.31 -8.16
CA SER A 261 18.61 -16.05 -7.14
C SER A 261 18.05 -15.34 -5.91
N GLN A 262 18.63 -15.56 -4.73
CA GLN A 262 18.18 -14.90 -3.49
C GLN A 262 18.66 -13.44 -3.42
N VAL A 263 17.75 -12.52 -3.09
CA VAL A 263 18.04 -11.07 -2.95
C VAL A 263 17.51 -10.51 -1.62
N PHE A 264 18.03 -9.36 -1.22
CA PHE A 264 17.70 -8.64 0.00
C PHE A 264 17.02 -7.31 -0.36
N VAL A 265 15.84 -7.03 0.21
CA VAL A 265 15.01 -5.87 -0.15
C VAL A 265 14.71 -5.06 1.11
N GLY A 266 15.55 -4.05 1.40
CA GLY A 266 15.59 -3.49 2.74
C GLY A 266 15.80 -4.59 3.78
N ASP A 267 15.19 -4.50 4.96
CA ASP A 267 15.30 -5.55 5.99
C ASP A 267 14.43 -6.81 5.74
N LEU A 268 13.81 -6.95 4.56
CA LEU A 268 12.92 -8.06 4.21
C LEU A 268 13.66 -9.14 3.39
N TYR A 269 13.51 -10.39 3.83
CA TYR A 269 13.90 -11.56 3.03
C TYR A 269 12.74 -11.94 2.09
N SER A 270 12.92 -11.78 0.77
CA SER A 270 11.99 -12.34 -0.22
C SER A 270 12.43 -13.76 -0.56
N THR A 271 11.75 -14.82 -0.11
CA THR A 271 12.13 -16.21 -0.39
C THR A 271 11.92 -16.57 -1.87
N SER A 272 12.89 -17.26 -2.50
CA SER A 272 12.81 -17.69 -3.91
C SER A 272 12.29 -19.13 -4.12
N SER A 273 11.70 -19.76 -3.11
CA SER A 273 11.44 -21.20 -3.12
C SER A 273 10.12 -21.62 -3.79
N PHE A 274 9.93 -21.24 -5.06
CA PHE A 274 9.09 -22.06 -5.95
C PHE A 274 9.94 -23.25 -6.42
N ARG A 275 9.97 -24.32 -5.61
CA ARG A 275 10.49 -25.62 -6.05
C ARG A 275 9.61 -26.10 -7.20
N SER A 276 10.18 -26.25 -8.38
CA SER A 276 9.55 -26.88 -9.55
C SER A 276 9.37 -28.38 -9.30
N GLY A 277 8.37 -28.72 -8.49
CA GLY A 277 7.91 -30.09 -8.23
C GLY A 277 7.06 -30.64 -9.37
N ILE A 278 7.57 -30.58 -10.61
CA ILE A 278 7.02 -31.33 -11.74
C ILE A 278 8.20 -32.12 -12.33
N SER A 279 8.34 -33.36 -11.87
CA SER A 279 9.15 -34.37 -12.54
C SER A 279 8.33 -34.96 -13.68
N TYR A 280 8.98 -35.14 -14.83
CA TYR A 280 8.49 -35.98 -15.93
C TYR A 280 8.48 -37.46 -15.54
#